data_AF-A0AAD7JGK6-F1
#
_entry.id   AF-A0AAD7JGK6-F1
#
_cell.length_a   1.000
_cell.length_b   1.000
_cell.length_c   1.000
_cell.angle_alpha   90.00
_cell.angle_beta   90.00
_cell.angle_gamma   90.00
#
_symmetry.space_group_name_H-M   'P 1'
#
loop_
_entity.id
_entity.type
_entity.pdbx_description
1 polymer ?
#
loop_
_entity_poly.entity_id
_entity_poly.type
_entity_poly.pdbx_seq_one_letter_code
_entity_poly.pdbx_strand_id
1 'polypeptide(L)'
;SVVHVLGPSGKKQTIPAELKEGLFDFLAQIGQTRDQYLRRKLPIGGDGLSYAMLLQLQAYLQFHKDPFQSLEIVEPQLQVWHTKWTDVIRVFQTHWGRTSGKSTNPASLGHSAAKIGRPAPSNMKKVDFYPGSQLLYLVLDARMLDSAKKLPDLDALAEIARRLHRTYSTARARDHALHDTGSTTAWAKTIPQGSAWVPIDVENSSLDAAKTKKKTAAKKKEPPKAPCKGDFVLAQAIDFFRDALNSRKMATAVADGDVGRLYECLKYMLFTFAGSTHSNYKGYILETLANLELESSPELKVALLLLLLINLQGLPGHFEEGDYVVEFFNRLLEDIVQHKNAQFDDNFIRNVVARNLHHIAELKLAWRTGTGMAPKSHSHTDPHTQPEMKTLLKLYHTEELHSRRPGRQIDDRDTDDFARGVRNLRNGGLDKWIKKTLRTRRKQTTPSDTPPPSTGTDEEKVEEDENSEDSEDELDLGPSVYATQGSMAVVNGQLVMDDRDMMAGPSDEDLLAMEEVLGDSLGPDGREEDEATAEGDVSESDEV
;
A
#
# COMPACT_ATOMS: atom_id res chain seq x y z
N SER A 1 -13.92 -3.68 -20.81
CA SER A 1 -13.87 -2.29 -20.27
C SER A 1 -13.20 -1.42 -21.31
N VAL A 2 -13.62 -0.18 -21.53
CA VAL A 2 -12.85 0.76 -22.36
C VAL A 2 -12.09 1.68 -21.40
N VAL A 3 -10.76 1.69 -21.49
CA VAL A 3 -9.91 2.56 -20.68
C VAL A 3 -9.55 3.80 -21.50
N HIS A 4 -9.71 4.97 -20.91
CA HIS A 4 -9.31 6.23 -21.50
C HIS A 4 -8.27 6.89 -20.62
N VAL A 5 -7.00 6.73 -20.99
CA VAL A 5 -5.88 7.35 -20.29
C VAL A 5 -5.89 8.86 -20.61
N LEU A 6 -5.83 9.69 -19.58
CA LEU A 6 -5.73 11.15 -19.73
C LEU A 6 -4.29 11.56 -19.99
N GLY A 7 -4.10 12.69 -20.65
CA GLY A 7 -2.79 13.31 -20.81
C GLY A 7 -2.25 13.82 -19.48
N PRO A 8 -0.98 13.55 -19.12
CA PRO A 8 -0.32 14.00 -17.90
C PRO A 8 -0.22 15.52 -17.79
N SER A 9 -0.10 16.05 -16.58
CA SER A 9 0.10 17.47 -16.31
C SER A 9 1.47 17.71 -15.68
N GLY A 10 2.18 18.77 -16.09
CA GLY A 10 3.44 19.20 -15.47
C GLY A 10 3.27 19.96 -14.14
N LYS A 11 2.03 20.03 -13.62
CA LYS A 11 1.68 20.76 -12.39
C LYS A 11 2.01 19.94 -11.14
N LYS A 12 2.52 20.60 -10.11
CA LYS A 12 2.89 19.96 -8.84
C LYS A 12 1.68 19.73 -7.95
N GLN A 13 1.45 18.46 -7.59
CA GLN A 13 0.34 18.07 -6.71
C GLN A 13 0.42 18.67 -5.31
N THR A 14 1.63 18.96 -4.82
CA THR A 14 1.89 19.50 -3.47
C THR A 14 1.57 20.98 -3.34
N ILE A 15 1.37 21.69 -4.44
CA ILE A 15 1.08 23.12 -4.47
C ILE A 15 -0.42 23.30 -4.78
N PRO A 16 -1.26 23.79 -3.84
CA PRO A 16 -2.72 23.85 -4.04
C PRO A 16 -3.16 24.59 -5.31
N ALA A 17 -2.46 25.67 -5.67
CA ALA A 17 -2.77 26.44 -6.88
C ALA A 17 -2.48 25.63 -8.16
N GLU A 18 -1.35 24.92 -8.21
CA GLU A 18 -0.99 24.08 -9.35
C GLU A 18 -1.87 22.83 -9.42
N LEU A 19 -2.19 22.20 -8.29
CA LEU A 19 -3.15 21.09 -8.25
C LEU A 19 -4.52 21.50 -8.78
N LYS A 20 -5.00 22.70 -8.43
CA LYS A 20 -6.25 23.24 -8.97
C LYS A 20 -6.21 23.37 -10.49
N GLU A 21 -5.13 23.94 -11.02
CA GLU A 21 -4.93 24.06 -12.47
C GLU A 21 -4.86 22.69 -13.14
N GLY A 22 -4.13 21.73 -12.56
CA GLY A 22 -4.06 20.35 -13.04
C GLY A 22 -5.42 19.66 -13.03
N LEU A 23 -6.23 19.83 -11.99
CA LEU A 23 -7.58 19.27 -11.93
C LEU A 23 -8.50 19.86 -13.00
N PHE A 24 -8.48 21.18 -13.19
CA PHE A 24 -9.26 21.82 -14.26
C PHE A 24 -8.81 21.36 -15.64
N ASP A 25 -7.52 21.12 -15.82
CA ASP A 25 -6.99 20.53 -17.04
C ASP A 25 -7.52 19.11 -17.26
N PHE A 26 -7.40 18.20 -16.28
CA PHE A 26 -7.94 16.84 -16.39
C PHE A 26 -9.46 16.83 -16.62
N LEU A 27 -10.21 17.71 -15.95
CA LEU A 27 -11.65 17.89 -16.16
C LEU A 27 -11.96 18.35 -17.59
N ALA A 28 -11.19 19.29 -18.14
CA ALA A 28 -11.36 19.74 -19.51
C ALA A 28 -11.11 18.61 -20.53
N GLN A 29 -10.14 17.72 -20.26
CA GLN A 29 -9.86 16.56 -21.12
C GLN A 29 -11.04 15.59 -21.23
N ILE A 30 -11.91 15.53 -20.21
CA ILE A 30 -13.16 14.75 -20.22
C ILE A 30 -14.40 15.59 -20.52
N GLY A 31 -14.21 16.78 -21.09
CA GLY A 31 -15.28 17.68 -21.54
C GLY A 31 -16.03 18.39 -20.42
N GLN A 32 -15.45 18.51 -19.23
CA GLN A 32 -15.99 19.30 -18.11
C GLN A 32 -15.24 20.63 -18.05
N THR A 33 -15.91 21.70 -18.45
CA THR A 33 -15.37 23.07 -18.38
C THR A 33 -16.28 23.93 -17.50
N ARG A 34 -15.79 25.11 -17.10
CA ARG A 34 -16.57 26.06 -16.31
C ARG A 34 -17.93 26.40 -16.94
N ASP A 35 -17.95 26.61 -18.26
CA ASP A 35 -19.16 27.01 -18.98
C ASP A 35 -20.02 25.81 -19.37
N GLN A 36 -19.44 24.60 -19.38
CA GLN A 36 -20.12 23.37 -19.78
C GLN A 36 -19.64 22.19 -18.93
N TYR A 37 -20.36 21.93 -17.84
CA TYR A 37 -20.15 20.75 -17.00
C TYR A 37 -21.47 20.10 -16.59
N LEU A 38 -21.40 18.81 -16.30
CA LEU A 38 -22.49 18.05 -15.73
C LEU A 38 -22.44 18.23 -14.21
N ARG A 39 -23.57 18.66 -13.63
CA ARG A 39 -23.74 18.74 -12.17
C ARG A 39 -23.93 17.35 -11.57
N ARG A 40 -22.87 16.55 -11.58
CA ARG A 40 -22.80 15.21 -11.00
C ARG A 40 -21.47 15.02 -10.30
N LYS A 41 -21.43 14.11 -9.34
CA LYS A 41 -20.20 13.72 -8.67
C LYS A 41 -19.28 12.97 -9.63
N LEU A 42 -18.01 13.38 -9.64
CA LEU A 42 -16.91 12.82 -10.41
C LEU A 42 -15.87 12.31 -9.44
N PRO A 43 -15.81 10.98 -9.23
CA PRO A 43 -14.80 10.37 -8.39
C PRO A 43 -13.40 10.63 -8.95
N ILE A 44 -12.54 11.21 -8.13
CA ILE A 44 -11.12 11.44 -8.43
C ILE A 44 -10.33 10.96 -7.22
N GLY A 45 -9.40 10.05 -7.44
CA GLY A 45 -8.60 9.48 -6.36
C GLY A 45 -7.13 9.39 -6.68
N GLY A 46 -6.34 9.17 -5.65
CA GLY A 46 -4.91 8.96 -5.71
C GLY A 46 -4.42 8.43 -4.36
N ASP A 47 -3.11 8.54 -4.15
CA ASP A 47 -2.46 8.23 -2.88
C ASP A 47 -2.96 9.12 -1.72
N GLY A 48 -2.45 8.87 -0.51
CA GLY A 48 -2.85 9.60 0.69
C GLY A 48 -2.64 11.11 0.58
N LEU A 49 -1.53 11.54 -0.03
CA LEU A 49 -1.23 12.95 -0.23
C LEU A 49 -2.21 13.61 -1.22
N SER A 50 -2.44 12.98 -2.37
CA SER A 50 -3.41 13.44 -3.37
C SER A 50 -4.80 13.59 -2.75
N TYR A 51 -5.23 12.58 -1.99
CA TYR A 51 -6.50 12.60 -1.27
C TYR A 51 -6.60 13.76 -0.27
N ALA A 52 -5.55 13.97 0.53
CA ALA A 52 -5.50 15.08 1.49
C ALA A 52 -5.58 16.44 0.80
N MET A 53 -4.84 16.61 -0.30
CA MET A 53 -4.79 17.84 -1.07
C MET A 53 -6.11 18.14 -1.77
N LEU A 54 -6.81 17.12 -2.28
CA LEU A 54 -8.15 17.26 -2.84
C LEU A 54 -9.16 17.80 -1.81
N LEU A 55 -9.16 17.23 -0.61
CA LEU A 55 -10.03 17.68 0.48
C LEU A 55 -9.70 19.11 0.93
N GLN A 56 -8.40 19.42 1.05
CA GLN A 56 -7.95 20.76 1.39
C GLN A 56 -8.37 21.77 0.34
N LEU A 57 -8.25 21.42 -0.95
CA LEU A 57 -8.64 22.29 -2.05
C LEU A 57 -10.15 22.54 -2.05
N GLN A 58 -10.98 21.53 -1.83
CA GLN A 58 -12.43 21.71 -1.65
C GLN A 58 -12.75 22.63 -0.46
N ALA A 59 -12.03 22.48 0.66
CA ALA A 59 -12.21 23.36 1.82
C ALA A 59 -11.86 24.82 1.51
N TYR A 60 -10.84 25.09 0.69
CA TYR A 60 -10.50 26.46 0.29
C TYR A 60 -11.45 27.03 -0.75
N LEU A 61 -11.88 26.22 -1.71
CA LEU A 61 -12.73 26.67 -2.82
C LEU A 61 -14.22 26.67 -2.48
N GLN A 62 -14.62 26.17 -1.30
CA GLN A 62 -16.02 26.08 -0.88
C GLN A 62 -16.78 27.41 -0.92
N PHE A 63 -16.10 28.57 -1.00
CA PHE A 63 -16.75 29.89 -1.05
C PHE A 63 -17.16 30.33 -2.45
N HIS A 64 -16.70 29.64 -3.50
CA HIS A 64 -17.16 29.89 -4.86
C HIS A 64 -18.64 29.51 -4.99
N LYS A 65 -19.42 30.34 -5.71
CA LYS A 65 -20.86 30.09 -5.94
C LYS A 65 -21.12 29.02 -6.99
N ASP A 66 -20.19 28.84 -7.91
CA ASP A 66 -20.33 27.88 -9.00
C ASP A 66 -19.76 26.51 -8.59
N PRO A 67 -20.55 25.42 -8.67
CA PRO A 67 -20.12 24.06 -8.31
C PRO A 67 -18.86 23.54 -8.99
N PHE A 68 -18.56 23.98 -10.21
CA PHE A 68 -17.32 23.61 -10.89
C PHE A 68 -16.13 24.33 -10.26
N GLN A 69 -16.23 25.64 -10.01
CA GLN A 69 -15.18 26.42 -9.35
C GLN A 69 -14.93 26.02 -7.90
N SER A 70 -15.97 25.63 -7.17
CA SER A 70 -15.86 25.15 -5.78
C SER A 70 -15.37 23.71 -5.67
N LEU A 71 -15.22 23.01 -6.81
CA LEU A 71 -14.95 21.57 -6.90
C LEU A 71 -16.00 20.71 -6.18
N GLU A 72 -17.23 21.20 -6.01
CA GLU A 72 -18.34 20.41 -5.44
C GLU A 72 -18.65 19.17 -6.29
N ILE A 73 -18.42 19.27 -7.61
CA ILE A 73 -18.56 18.14 -8.54
C ILE A 73 -17.49 17.07 -8.35
N VAL A 74 -16.35 17.36 -7.71
CA VAL A 74 -15.30 16.37 -7.44
C VAL A 74 -15.68 15.56 -6.20
N GLU A 75 -15.46 14.26 -6.28
CA GLU A 75 -15.65 13.33 -5.16
C GLU A 75 -14.30 12.68 -4.84
N PRO A 76 -13.54 13.22 -3.86
CA PRO A 76 -12.24 12.66 -3.52
C PRO A 76 -12.35 11.20 -3.07
N GLN A 77 -11.52 10.33 -3.63
CA GLN A 77 -11.43 8.92 -3.25
C GLN A 77 -10.03 8.57 -2.73
N LEU A 78 -9.98 8.03 -1.53
CA LEU A 78 -8.77 7.40 -1.00
C LEU A 78 -8.58 6.08 -1.73
N GLN A 79 -7.48 5.95 -2.48
CA GLN A 79 -7.21 4.73 -3.23
C GLN A 79 -6.53 3.67 -2.37
N VAL A 80 -6.66 2.43 -2.83
CA VAL A 80 -6.61 1.25 -1.97
C VAL A 80 -5.22 0.62 -1.92
N TRP A 81 -4.45 0.68 -3.01
CA TRP A 81 -3.14 0.05 -3.06
C TRP A 81 -2.15 0.72 -2.10
N HIS A 82 -2.05 2.05 -2.12
CA HIS A 82 -1.21 2.79 -1.17
C HIS A 82 -1.69 2.64 0.29
N THR A 83 -3.00 2.55 0.50
CA THR A 83 -3.59 2.28 1.82
C THR A 83 -3.15 0.91 2.36
N LYS A 84 -3.23 -0.13 1.51
CA LYS A 84 -2.78 -1.49 1.81
C LYS A 84 -1.26 -1.54 2.01
N TRP A 85 -0.47 -0.83 1.20
CA TRP A 85 0.97 -0.76 1.36
C TRP A 85 1.36 -0.13 2.70
N THR A 86 0.71 0.97 3.08
CA THR A 86 0.92 1.59 4.39
C THR A 86 0.58 0.62 5.53
N ASP A 87 -0.43 -0.23 5.39
CA ASP A 87 -0.73 -1.29 6.37
C ASP A 87 0.38 -2.34 6.46
N VAL A 88 0.98 -2.75 5.34
CA VAL A 88 2.14 -3.65 5.35
C VAL A 88 3.30 -3.02 6.12
N ILE A 89 3.61 -1.75 5.87
CA ILE A 89 4.63 -1.00 6.60
C ILE A 89 4.31 -0.99 8.10
N ARG A 90 3.07 -0.67 8.48
CA ARG A 90 2.60 -0.70 9.87
C ARG A 90 2.82 -2.08 10.50
N VAL A 91 2.41 -3.16 9.82
CA VAL A 91 2.57 -4.53 10.32
C VAL A 91 4.04 -4.85 10.57
N PHE A 92 4.95 -4.43 9.68
CA PHE A 92 6.37 -4.58 9.89
C PHE A 92 6.83 -3.78 11.12
N GLN A 93 6.51 -2.50 11.25
CA GLN A 93 6.89 -1.70 12.42
C GLN A 93 6.41 -2.30 13.74
N THR A 94 5.18 -2.80 13.77
CA THR A 94 4.58 -3.38 14.98
C THR A 94 5.16 -4.75 15.31
N HIS A 95 5.32 -5.62 14.31
CA HIS A 95 5.60 -7.05 14.54
C HIS A 95 7.07 -7.45 14.31
N TRP A 96 7.91 -6.61 13.69
CA TRP A 96 9.28 -7.01 13.31
C TRP A 96 10.14 -7.50 14.47
N GLY A 97 10.09 -6.84 15.62
CA GLY A 97 10.99 -7.12 16.74
C GLY A 97 11.56 -5.83 17.31
N ARG A 98 12.43 -5.95 18.32
CA ARG A 98 13.31 -4.84 18.67
C ARG A 98 14.28 -4.61 17.51
N THR A 99 14.42 -3.35 17.10
CA THR A 99 15.30 -2.93 15.99
C THR A 99 16.79 -3.04 16.32
N SER A 100 17.14 -3.04 17.62
CA SER A 100 18.51 -3.25 18.10
C SER A 100 18.86 -4.74 18.21
N GLY A 101 19.27 -5.33 17.08
CA GLY A 101 19.80 -6.69 17.01
C GLY A 101 18.82 -7.75 16.51
N LYS A 102 19.29 -9.01 16.42
CA LYS A 102 18.45 -10.14 16.00
C LYS A 102 17.42 -10.42 17.09
N SER A 103 16.13 -10.26 16.78
CA SER A 103 15.05 -10.58 17.72
C SER A 103 15.11 -12.05 18.12
N THR A 104 15.09 -12.35 19.42
CA THR A 104 15.03 -13.71 19.97
C THR A 104 13.59 -14.17 20.20
N ASN A 105 12.61 -13.28 20.04
CA ASN A 105 11.21 -13.57 20.29
C ASN A 105 10.57 -14.28 19.07
N PRO A 106 10.14 -15.55 19.19
CA PRO A 106 9.58 -16.32 18.08
C PRO A 106 8.23 -15.80 17.58
N ALA A 107 7.53 -14.98 18.36
CA ALA A 107 6.32 -14.29 17.90
C ALA A 107 6.61 -13.13 16.95
N SER A 108 7.85 -12.62 16.89
CA SER A 108 8.22 -11.52 16.01
C SER A 108 8.41 -11.94 14.55
N LEU A 109 8.05 -11.05 13.62
CA LEU A 109 8.21 -11.25 12.19
C LEU A 109 9.69 -11.30 11.80
N GLY A 110 10.53 -10.44 12.37
CA GLY A 110 11.97 -10.39 12.12
C GLY A 110 12.72 -11.62 12.63
N HIS A 111 12.27 -12.26 13.71
CA HIS A 111 12.81 -13.56 14.11
C HIS A 111 12.51 -14.65 13.07
N SER A 112 11.27 -14.68 12.57
CA SER A 112 10.87 -15.63 11.52
C SER A 112 11.69 -15.39 10.24
N ALA A 113 11.81 -14.13 9.81
CA ALA A 113 12.61 -13.71 8.64
C ALA A 113 14.08 -14.15 8.75
N ALA A 114 14.72 -13.88 9.89
CA ALA A 114 16.12 -14.25 10.11
C ALA A 114 16.35 -15.76 10.05
N LYS A 115 15.38 -16.58 10.50
CA LYS A 115 15.48 -18.04 10.49
C LYS A 115 15.40 -18.64 9.09
N ILE A 116 14.73 -17.96 8.16
CA ILE A 116 14.63 -18.36 6.75
C ILE A 116 15.59 -17.58 5.83
N GLY A 117 16.54 -16.84 6.40
CA GLY A 117 17.54 -16.11 5.63
C GLY A 117 17.01 -14.87 4.90
N ARG A 118 15.83 -14.35 5.25
CA ARG A 118 15.30 -13.11 4.68
C ARG A 118 15.90 -11.91 5.42
N PRO A 119 16.53 -10.95 4.70
CA PRO A 119 17.14 -9.78 5.32
C PRO A 119 16.08 -8.87 5.95
N ALA A 120 16.51 -8.04 6.91
CA ALA A 120 15.67 -6.96 7.38
C ALA A 120 15.55 -5.87 6.31
N PRO A 121 14.37 -5.23 6.17
CA PRO A 121 14.26 -3.99 5.42
C PRO A 121 15.33 -2.99 5.86
N SER A 122 15.95 -2.31 4.90
CA SER A 122 16.90 -1.22 5.16
C SER A 122 16.25 -0.08 5.95
N ASN A 123 14.96 0.14 5.72
CA ASN A 123 14.15 1.13 6.42
C ASN A 123 12.76 0.57 6.78
N MET A 124 12.45 0.47 8.07
CA MET A 124 11.14 0.03 8.56
C MET A 124 10.00 1.00 8.27
N LYS A 125 10.30 2.24 7.86
CA LYS A 125 9.32 3.21 7.38
C LYS A 125 9.05 3.09 5.88
N LYS A 126 9.90 2.38 5.13
CA LYS A 126 9.81 2.23 3.67
C LYS A 126 10.07 0.77 3.30
N VAL A 127 9.13 -0.11 3.67
CA VAL A 127 9.20 -1.54 3.35
C VAL A 127 8.66 -1.74 1.93
N ASP A 128 9.41 -2.37 1.05
CA ASP A 128 8.93 -2.68 -0.30
C ASP A 128 7.68 -3.58 -0.25
N PHE A 129 6.66 -3.23 -1.03
CA PHE A 129 5.36 -3.87 -0.92
C PHE A 129 5.39 -5.38 -1.20
N TYR A 130 6.02 -5.81 -2.30
CA TYR A 130 5.99 -7.22 -2.71
C TYR A 130 6.86 -8.12 -1.85
N PRO A 131 8.15 -7.84 -1.63
CA PRO A 131 8.96 -8.63 -0.70
C PRO A 131 8.36 -8.62 0.72
N GLY A 132 7.78 -7.50 1.14
CA GLY A 132 7.14 -7.34 2.43
C GLY A 132 5.90 -8.22 2.59
N SER A 133 4.96 -8.14 1.63
CA SER A 133 3.73 -8.93 1.64
C SER A 133 3.99 -10.42 1.45
N GLN A 134 4.94 -10.83 0.59
CA GLN A 134 5.34 -12.23 0.44
C GLN A 134 5.84 -12.82 1.75
N LEU A 135 6.75 -12.13 2.46
CA LEU A 135 7.24 -12.58 3.76
C LEU A 135 6.12 -12.63 4.80
N LEU A 136 5.26 -11.62 4.83
CA LEU A 136 4.11 -11.55 5.73
C LEU A 136 3.18 -12.76 5.55
N TYR A 137 2.83 -13.08 4.30
CA TYR A 137 1.92 -14.17 3.98
C TYR A 137 2.55 -15.55 4.17
N LEU A 138 3.84 -15.71 3.84
CA LEU A 138 4.58 -16.94 4.11
C LEU A 138 4.60 -17.27 5.62
N VAL A 139 4.89 -16.27 6.45
CA VAL A 139 4.90 -16.42 7.91
C VAL A 139 3.49 -16.69 8.43
N LEU A 140 2.46 -16.01 7.91
CA LEU A 140 1.07 -16.28 8.23
C LEU A 140 0.69 -17.74 7.92
N ASP A 141 1.05 -18.25 6.75
CA ASP A 141 0.74 -19.62 6.35
C ASP A 141 1.42 -20.66 7.23
N ALA A 142 2.71 -20.47 7.53
CA ALA A 142 3.43 -21.35 8.43
C ALA A 142 2.78 -21.39 9.82
N ARG A 143 2.34 -20.24 10.35
CA ARG A 143 1.65 -20.19 11.64
C ARG A 143 0.25 -20.82 11.61
N MET A 144 -0.51 -20.61 10.54
CA MET A 144 -1.82 -21.24 10.37
C MET A 144 -1.70 -22.77 10.33
N LEU A 145 -0.71 -23.29 9.61
CA LEU A 145 -0.43 -24.72 9.52
C LEU A 145 0.04 -25.30 10.87
N ASP A 146 0.95 -24.62 11.57
CA ASP A 146 1.40 -25.05 12.91
C ASP A 146 0.23 -25.12 13.91
N SER A 147 -0.68 -24.14 13.86
CA SER A 147 -1.87 -24.09 14.70
C SER A 147 -2.88 -25.21 14.41
N ALA A 148 -2.98 -25.64 13.15
CA ALA A 148 -3.91 -26.69 12.72
C ALA A 148 -3.42 -28.11 13.08
N LYS A 149 -2.10 -28.33 13.21
CA LYS A 149 -1.40 -29.62 13.44
C LYS A 149 -1.59 -30.69 12.36
N LYS A 150 -2.82 -30.89 11.86
CA LYS A 150 -3.17 -31.83 10.78
C LYS A 150 -4.20 -31.16 9.86
N LEU A 151 -4.02 -31.32 8.55
CA LEU A 151 -5.01 -30.88 7.56
C LEU A 151 -6.30 -31.70 7.73
N PRO A 152 -7.45 -31.06 7.97
CA PRO A 152 -8.72 -31.77 8.09
C PRO A 152 -9.29 -32.12 6.72
N ASP A 153 -10.33 -32.96 6.72
CA ASP A 153 -11.19 -33.12 5.55
C ASP A 153 -11.94 -31.80 5.23
N LEU A 154 -12.45 -31.70 4.01
CA LEU A 154 -13.09 -30.48 3.51
C LEU A 154 -14.36 -30.11 4.31
N ASP A 155 -15.13 -31.11 4.75
CA ASP A 155 -16.38 -30.91 5.48
C ASP A 155 -16.14 -30.40 6.91
N ALA A 156 -15.05 -30.83 7.56
CA ALA A 156 -14.62 -30.37 8.87
C ALA A 156 -13.81 -29.07 8.83
N LEU A 157 -13.32 -28.67 7.65
CA LEU A 157 -12.47 -27.49 7.48
C LEU A 157 -13.16 -26.21 7.97
N ALA A 158 -14.45 -26.02 7.66
CA ALA A 158 -15.19 -24.82 8.07
C ALA A 158 -15.32 -24.71 9.59
N GLU A 159 -15.60 -25.81 10.29
CA GLU A 159 -15.71 -25.82 11.75
C GLU A 159 -14.34 -25.64 12.41
N ILE A 160 -13.31 -26.27 11.87
CA ILE A 160 -11.93 -26.12 12.37
C ILE A 160 -11.43 -24.70 12.14
N ALA A 161 -11.68 -24.10 10.98
CA ALA A 161 -11.33 -22.72 10.69
C ALA A 161 -12.04 -21.76 11.66
N ARG A 162 -13.33 -21.97 11.96
CA ARG A 162 -14.06 -21.18 12.96
C ARG A 162 -13.45 -21.32 14.35
N ARG A 163 -13.07 -22.53 14.75
CA ARG A 163 -12.38 -22.80 16.02
C ARG A 163 -11.02 -22.11 16.06
N LEU A 164 -10.16 -22.31 15.07
CA LEU A 164 -8.84 -21.68 14.96
C LEU A 164 -8.95 -20.15 14.96
N HIS A 165 -9.92 -19.60 14.24
CA HIS A 165 -10.15 -18.15 14.21
C HIS A 165 -10.42 -17.62 15.62
N ARG A 166 -11.35 -18.25 16.35
CA ARG A 166 -11.70 -17.91 17.74
C ARG A 166 -10.55 -18.15 18.71
N THR A 167 -9.68 -19.11 18.46
CA THR A 167 -8.55 -19.46 19.34
C THR A 167 -7.33 -18.58 19.11
N TYR A 168 -7.02 -18.18 17.87
CA TYR A 168 -5.73 -17.57 17.52
C TYR A 168 -5.78 -16.22 16.79
N SER A 169 -6.95 -15.68 16.44
CA SER A 169 -7.03 -14.46 15.61
C SER A 169 -8.14 -13.50 16.00
N THR A 170 -8.45 -13.40 17.31
CA THR A 170 -9.42 -12.43 17.83
C THR A 170 -8.84 -11.65 19.01
N ALA A 171 -9.34 -10.44 19.24
CA ALA A 171 -8.97 -9.66 20.44
C ALA A 171 -9.29 -10.45 21.73
N ARG A 172 -10.40 -11.18 21.75
CA ARG A 172 -10.76 -12.06 22.88
C ARG A 172 -9.71 -13.14 23.12
N ALA A 173 -9.19 -13.77 22.06
CA ALA A 173 -8.13 -14.77 22.19
C ALA A 173 -6.85 -14.17 22.79
N ARG A 174 -6.49 -12.95 22.37
CA ARG A 174 -5.37 -12.20 22.94
C ARG A 174 -5.57 -11.94 24.44
N ASP A 175 -6.74 -11.45 24.83
CA ASP A 175 -7.07 -11.20 26.24
C ASP A 175 -7.00 -12.49 27.07
N HIS A 176 -7.48 -13.62 26.53
CA HIS A 176 -7.33 -14.91 27.18
C HIS A 176 -5.85 -15.35 27.31
N ALA A 177 -5.03 -15.13 26.28
CA ALA A 177 -3.59 -15.43 26.38
C ALA A 177 -2.91 -14.62 27.51
N LEU A 178 -3.34 -13.37 27.75
CA LEU A 178 -2.78 -12.50 28.79
C LEU A 178 -3.30 -12.79 30.20
N HIS A 179 -4.56 -13.23 30.33
CA HIS A 179 -5.24 -13.28 31.63
C HIS A 179 -5.73 -14.67 32.03
N ASP A 180 -5.94 -15.55 31.07
CA ASP A 180 -6.61 -16.83 31.23
C ASP A 180 -5.68 -17.98 30.86
N THR A 181 -4.54 -18.00 31.55
CA THR A 181 -3.50 -18.99 31.31
C THR A 181 -3.69 -20.28 32.12
N GLY A 182 -4.82 -20.46 32.81
CA GLY A 182 -5.17 -21.69 33.53
C GLY A 182 -6.00 -22.65 32.68
N SER A 183 -5.93 -23.97 32.92
CA SER A 183 -6.68 -24.98 32.13
C SER A 183 -8.20 -25.05 32.45
N THR A 184 -8.77 -24.03 33.07
CA THR A 184 -10.13 -24.07 33.61
C THR A 184 -11.18 -23.59 32.62
N THR A 185 -10.84 -22.69 31.70
CA THR A 185 -11.80 -22.08 30.79
C THR A 185 -11.98 -22.85 29.48
N ALA A 186 -13.09 -22.56 28.78
CA ALA A 186 -13.38 -23.17 27.49
C ALA A 186 -12.30 -22.84 26.45
N TRP A 187 -11.81 -21.58 26.41
CA TRP A 187 -10.74 -21.19 25.50
C TRP A 187 -9.44 -21.92 25.82
N ALA A 188 -9.04 -22.00 27.09
CA ALA A 188 -7.80 -22.67 27.50
C ALA A 188 -7.77 -24.18 27.17
N LYS A 189 -8.94 -24.81 27.01
CA LYS A 189 -9.09 -26.20 26.55
C LYS A 189 -8.95 -26.36 25.03
N THR A 190 -9.15 -25.30 24.26
CA THR A 190 -9.00 -25.32 22.79
C THR A 190 -7.56 -25.16 22.33
N ILE A 191 -6.68 -24.63 23.18
CA ILE A 191 -5.27 -24.41 22.91
C ILE A 191 -4.42 -25.47 23.62
N PRO A 192 -3.40 -26.06 22.96
CA PRO A 192 -2.49 -26.99 23.62
C PRO A 192 -1.76 -26.33 24.79
N GLN A 193 -1.57 -27.08 25.88
CA GLN A 193 -0.67 -26.66 26.95
C GLN A 193 0.76 -27.03 26.57
N GLY A 194 1.66 -26.04 26.57
CA GLY A 194 3.08 -26.23 26.31
C GLY A 194 3.86 -26.59 27.57
N SER A 195 5.18 -26.76 27.40
CA SER A 195 6.13 -26.95 28.48
C SER A 195 6.17 -25.75 29.44
N ALA A 196 6.54 -26.00 30.70
CA ALA A 196 6.71 -24.93 31.69
C ALA A 196 7.71 -23.88 31.17
N TRP A 197 7.36 -22.60 31.29
CA TRP A 197 8.25 -21.52 30.91
C TRP A 197 9.35 -21.33 31.96
N VAL A 198 10.60 -21.29 31.51
CA VAL A 198 11.74 -20.91 32.33
C VAL A 198 12.25 -19.57 31.79
N PRO A 199 12.26 -18.50 32.60
CA PRO A 199 12.81 -17.22 32.18
C PRO A 199 14.26 -17.40 31.71
N ILE A 200 14.58 -16.78 30.58
CA ILE A 200 15.96 -16.74 30.09
C ILE A 200 16.71 -15.71 30.95
N ASP A 201 17.72 -16.16 31.71
CA ASP A 201 18.63 -15.25 32.43
C ASP A 201 19.48 -14.48 31.41
N VAL A 202 19.09 -13.25 31.10
CA VAL A 202 19.78 -12.39 30.12
C VAL A 202 21.10 -11.82 30.68
N GLU A 203 21.47 -12.09 31.94
CA GLU A 203 22.65 -11.48 32.57
C GLU A 203 24.02 -12.01 32.07
N ASN A 204 24.08 -13.08 31.27
CA ASN A 204 25.37 -13.69 30.88
C ASN A 204 25.71 -13.67 29.37
N SER A 205 24.99 -12.94 28.51
CA SER A 205 25.30 -12.90 27.06
C SER A 205 25.91 -11.58 26.54
N SER A 206 26.46 -10.74 27.43
CA SER A 206 27.24 -9.55 27.06
C SER A 206 28.69 -9.67 27.53
N LEU A 207 29.44 -10.59 26.95
CA LEU A 207 30.89 -10.44 26.84
C LEU A 207 31.18 -9.93 25.43
N ASP A 208 31.20 -8.60 25.31
CA ASP A 208 32.02 -7.80 24.38
C ASP A 208 31.34 -6.45 24.11
N ALA A 209 31.48 -5.53 25.08
CA ALA A 209 31.36 -4.10 24.81
C ALA A 209 32.43 -3.37 25.61
N ALA A 210 33.35 -2.76 24.87
CA ALA A 210 34.54 -2.09 25.35
C ALA A 210 34.24 -1.01 26.39
N LYS A 211 35.22 -0.87 27.30
CA LYS A 211 35.29 0.13 28.36
C LYS A 211 34.98 1.55 27.85
N THR A 212 33.91 2.16 28.33
CA THR A 212 33.88 3.62 28.52
C THR A 212 33.10 3.96 29.77
N LYS A 213 33.82 4.38 30.82
CA LYS A 213 33.25 4.83 32.09
C LYS A 213 32.54 6.17 31.88
N LYS A 214 31.22 6.22 32.04
CA LYS A 214 30.51 7.43 32.46
C LYS A 214 29.59 7.11 33.64
N LYS A 215 29.81 7.81 34.75
CA LYS A 215 29.01 7.76 35.98
C LYS A 215 27.58 8.21 35.67
N THR A 216 26.58 7.40 35.98
CA THR A 216 25.19 7.84 36.12
C THR A 216 24.57 7.24 37.37
N ALA A 217 23.73 8.06 38.00
CA ALA A 217 23.19 7.90 39.34
C ALA A 217 22.35 6.63 39.52
N ALA A 218 22.37 6.11 40.76
CA ALA A 218 21.61 4.94 41.18
C ALA A 218 20.10 5.13 40.93
N LYS A 219 19.56 4.41 39.93
CA LYS A 219 18.11 4.18 39.82
C LYS A 219 17.64 3.37 41.04
N LYS A 220 16.66 3.90 41.78
CA LYS A 220 15.90 3.15 42.79
C LYS A 220 15.39 1.85 42.14
N LYS A 221 15.73 0.71 42.74
CA LYS A 221 15.13 -0.59 42.40
C LYS A 221 13.63 -0.51 42.75
N GLU A 222 12.78 -0.53 41.74
CA GLU A 222 11.35 -0.80 41.92
C GLU A 222 11.18 -2.20 42.54
N PRO A 223 10.14 -2.41 43.37
CA PRO A 223 9.85 -3.72 43.92
C PRO A 223 9.61 -4.74 42.78
N PRO A 224 9.95 -6.03 42.98
CA PRO A 224 9.71 -7.05 41.97
C PRO A 224 8.23 -7.07 41.61
N LYS A 225 7.90 -6.72 40.37
CA LYS A 225 6.55 -6.90 39.81
C LYS A 225 6.13 -8.34 40.07
N ALA A 226 4.92 -8.53 40.58
CA ALA A 226 4.35 -9.87 40.74
C ALA A 226 4.51 -10.65 39.43
N PRO A 227 4.89 -11.94 39.48
CA PRO A 227 5.14 -12.72 38.26
C PRO A 227 3.90 -12.67 37.38
N CYS A 228 4.06 -12.15 36.16
CA CYS A 228 2.95 -12.10 35.23
C CYS A 228 2.51 -13.54 34.94
N LYS A 229 1.21 -13.81 35.07
CA LYS A 229 0.65 -15.14 34.80
C LYS A 229 0.35 -15.34 33.30
N GLY A 230 0.28 -14.25 32.52
CA GLY A 230 -0.02 -14.24 31.10
C GLY A 230 1.07 -14.86 30.21
N ASP A 231 0.70 -15.23 28.99
CA ASP A 231 1.61 -15.63 27.92
C ASP A 231 1.66 -14.51 26.86
N PHE A 232 2.64 -13.61 26.99
CA PHE A 232 2.78 -12.46 26.09
C PHE A 232 3.26 -12.87 24.70
N VAL A 233 4.07 -13.92 24.59
CA VAL A 233 4.56 -14.40 23.29
C VAL A 233 3.38 -14.96 22.48
N LEU A 234 2.48 -15.73 23.11
CA LEU A 234 1.25 -16.17 22.46
C LEU A 234 0.34 -14.99 22.10
N ALA A 235 0.17 -14.01 23.00
CA ALA A 235 -0.64 -12.82 22.72
C ALA A 235 -0.11 -12.03 21.50
N GLN A 236 1.21 -11.83 21.41
CA GLN A 236 1.85 -11.20 20.25
C GLN A 236 1.66 -12.02 18.96
N ALA A 237 1.73 -13.35 19.04
CA ALA A 237 1.46 -14.21 17.89
C ALA A 237 0.01 -14.10 17.40
N ILE A 238 -0.95 -13.95 18.32
CA ILE A 238 -2.37 -13.72 18.03
C ILE A 238 -2.59 -12.35 17.39
N ASP A 239 -1.91 -11.31 17.89
CA ASP A 239 -1.98 -9.97 17.29
C ASP A 239 -1.43 -9.98 15.86
N PHE A 240 -0.31 -10.65 15.62
CA PHE A 240 0.22 -10.85 14.27
C PHE A 240 -0.79 -11.56 13.36
N PHE A 241 -1.44 -12.63 13.82
CA PHE A 241 -2.47 -13.31 13.04
C PHE A 241 -3.58 -12.36 12.62
N ARG A 242 -4.09 -11.53 13.54
CA ARG A 242 -5.19 -10.60 13.25
C ARG A 242 -4.82 -9.63 12.13
N ASP A 243 -3.63 -9.04 12.23
CA ASP A 243 -3.18 -8.04 11.28
C ASP A 243 -2.82 -8.65 9.92
N ALA A 244 -2.05 -9.75 9.92
CA ALA A 244 -1.68 -10.46 8.69
C ALA A 244 -2.90 -11.04 7.96
N LEU A 245 -3.88 -11.57 8.70
CA LEU A 245 -5.14 -12.04 8.11
C LEU A 245 -5.94 -10.90 7.51
N ASN A 246 -5.96 -9.70 8.12
CA ASN A 246 -6.63 -8.55 7.53
C ASN A 246 -5.98 -8.16 6.20
N SER A 247 -4.65 -8.04 6.16
CA SER A 247 -3.90 -7.75 4.94
C SER A 247 -4.20 -8.79 3.84
N ARG A 248 -4.16 -10.08 4.17
CA ARG A 248 -4.49 -11.14 3.20
C ARG A 248 -5.96 -11.14 2.77
N LYS A 249 -6.90 -10.86 3.67
CA LYS A 249 -8.32 -10.75 3.32
C LYS A 249 -8.56 -9.62 2.34
N MET A 250 -7.93 -8.47 2.58
CA MET A 250 -8.00 -7.30 1.71
C MET A 250 -7.46 -7.64 0.31
N ALA A 251 -6.27 -8.24 0.25
CA ALA A 251 -5.65 -8.75 -0.96
C ALA A 251 -6.57 -9.67 -1.78
N THR A 252 -7.18 -10.67 -1.13
CA THR A 252 -8.14 -11.56 -1.80
C THR A 252 -9.42 -10.83 -2.19
N ALA A 253 -9.89 -9.85 -1.40
CA ALA A 253 -11.08 -9.04 -1.70
C ALA A 253 -10.90 -8.24 -2.99
N VAL A 254 -9.72 -7.65 -3.16
CA VAL A 254 -9.32 -6.95 -4.36
C VAL A 254 -9.38 -7.89 -5.56
N ALA A 255 -8.65 -9.00 -5.52
CA ALA A 255 -8.60 -9.95 -6.65
C ALA A 255 -9.99 -10.49 -7.04
N ASP A 256 -10.85 -10.78 -6.05
CA ASP A 256 -12.22 -11.27 -6.27
C ASP A 256 -13.19 -10.16 -6.75
N GLY A 257 -12.80 -8.89 -6.71
CA GLY A 257 -13.70 -7.75 -6.96
C GLY A 257 -14.73 -7.52 -5.84
N ASP A 258 -14.52 -8.08 -4.65
CA ASP A 258 -15.43 -7.98 -3.50
C ASP A 258 -15.20 -6.69 -2.71
N VAL A 259 -15.80 -5.61 -3.21
CA VAL A 259 -15.70 -4.28 -2.60
C VAL A 259 -16.35 -4.20 -1.22
N GLY A 260 -17.29 -5.10 -0.90
CA GLY A 260 -17.90 -5.20 0.42
C GLY A 260 -16.93 -5.74 1.46
N ARG A 261 -16.23 -6.83 1.14
CA ARG A 261 -15.18 -7.39 2.00
C ARG A 261 -13.99 -6.44 2.13
N LEU A 262 -13.63 -5.74 1.05
CA LEU A 262 -12.63 -4.68 1.06
C LEU A 262 -13.01 -3.57 2.05
N TYR A 263 -14.26 -3.12 2.01
CA TYR A 263 -14.79 -2.11 2.91
C TYR A 263 -14.73 -2.51 4.39
N GLU A 264 -15.02 -3.77 4.72
CA GLU A 264 -14.85 -4.29 6.09
C GLU A 264 -13.38 -4.26 6.55
N CYS A 265 -12.44 -4.53 5.65
CA CYS A 265 -11.01 -4.46 5.96
C CYS A 265 -10.58 -3.01 6.26
N LEU A 266 -11.07 -2.03 5.50
CA LEU A 266 -10.80 -0.61 5.75
C LEU A 266 -11.33 -0.15 7.13
N LYS A 267 -12.53 -0.62 7.53
CA LYS A 267 -13.07 -0.35 8.87
C LYS A 267 -12.19 -0.91 9.99
N TYR A 268 -11.62 -2.10 9.79
CA TYR A 268 -10.64 -2.64 10.73
C TYR A 268 -9.37 -1.79 10.78
N MET A 269 -8.87 -1.38 9.61
CA MET A 269 -7.64 -0.60 9.46
C MET A 269 -7.73 0.81 10.08
N LEU A 270 -8.92 1.40 10.16
CA LEU A 270 -9.13 2.63 10.94
C LEU A 270 -8.53 2.52 12.34
N PHE A 271 -8.82 1.42 13.05
CA PHE A 271 -8.39 1.25 14.42
C PHE A 271 -6.91 0.90 14.50
N THR A 272 -6.37 0.09 13.59
CA THR A 272 -4.93 -0.21 13.61
C THR A 272 -4.11 1.03 13.28
N PHE A 273 -4.50 1.84 12.28
CA PHE A 273 -3.83 3.09 12.00
C PHE A 273 -3.94 4.09 13.15
N ALA A 274 -5.10 4.18 13.80
CA ALA A 274 -5.28 5.04 14.98
C ALA A 274 -4.39 4.66 16.15
N GLY A 275 -3.96 3.40 16.25
CA GLY A 275 -3.00 2.93 17.24
C GLY A 275 -1.56 2.94 16.78
N SER A 276 -1.28 3.29 15.52
CA SER A 276 0.06 3.28 14.96
C SER A 276 0.65 4.69 14.82
N THR A 277 1.87 4.75 14.31
CA THR A 277 2.57 5.97 13.85
C THR A 277 1.94 6.58 12.59
N HIS A 278 1.22 5.80 11.78
CA HIS A 278 0.61 6.22 10.52
C HIS A 278 -0.72 6.98 10.71
N SER A 279 -0.66 8.08 11.46
CA SER A 279 -1.86 8.80 11.93
C SER A 279 -2.61 9.57 10.82
N ASN A 280 -1.95 9.84 9.69
CA ASN A 280 -2.57 10.44 8.50
C ASN A 280 -3.64 9.51 7.92
N TYR A 281 -3.31 8.22 7.74
CA TYR A 281 -4.25 7.22 7.22
C TYR A 281 -5.44 6.96 8.14
N LYS A 282 -5.30 7.14 9.46
CA LYS A 282 -6.47 7.22 10.36
C LYS A 282 -7.42 8.34 9.92
N GLY A 283 -6.89 9.54 9.67
CA GLY A 283 -7.68 10.69 9.22
C GLY A 283 -8.34 10.45 7.87
N TYR A 284 -7.60 9.87 6.93
CA TYR A 284 -8.12 9.57 5.59
C TYR A 284 -9.24 8.53 5.63
N ILE A 285 -9.06 7.43 6.37
CA ILE A 285 -10.10 6.41 6.50
C ILE A 285 -11.31 6.96 7.26
N LEU A 286 -11.14 7.77 8.33
CA LEU A 286 -12.29 8.42 9.00
C LEU A 286 -13.10 9.27 8.02
N GLU A 287 -12.41 10.02 7.16
CA GLU A 287 -13.05 10.82 6.12
C GLU A 287 -13.83 9.94 5.15
N THR A 288 -13.19 8.90 4.61
CA THR A 288 -13.82 7.96 3.67
C THR A 288 -15.04 7.28 4.30
N LEU A 289 -14.93 6.82 5.55
CA LEU A 289 -16.05 6.17 6.24
C LEU A 289 -17.19 7.15 6.54
N ALA A 290 -16.89 8.39 6.94
CA ALA A 290 -17.91 9.41 7.16
C ALA A 290 -18.64 9.75 5.86
N ASN A 291 -17.90 9.89 4.75
CA ASN A 291 -18.49 10.09 3.44
C ASN A 291 -19.44 8.93 3.07
N LEU A 292 -18.94 7.69 3.14
CA LEU A 292 -19.70 6.51 2.73
C LEU A 292 -20.89 6.19 3.64
N GLU A 293 -20.80 6.41 4.96
CA GLU A 293 -21.86 6.04 5.92
C GLU A 293 -22.82 7.17 6.27
N LEU A 294 -22.38 8.43 6.19
CA LEU A 294 -23.16 9.57 6.69
C LEU A 294 -23.53 10.59 5.61
N GLU A 295 -22.76 10.69 4.53
CA GLU A 295 -22.93 11.75 3.51
C GLU A 295 -23.43 11.20 2.17
N SER A 296 -23.15 9.93 1.88
CA SER A 296 -23.57 9.24 0.67
C SER A 296 -24.95 8.61 0.80
N SER A 297 -25.73 8.62 -0.28
CA SER A 297 -26.89 7.72 -0.38
C SER A 297 -26.42 6.26 -0.48
N PRO A 298 -27.28 5.26 -0.17
CA PRO A 298 -26.92 3.85 -0.33
C PRO A 298 -26.41 3.51 -1.73
N GLU A 299 -27.00 4.09 -2.77
CA GLU A 299 -26.62 3.88 -4.16
C GLU A 299 -25.27 4.52 -4.47
N LEU A 300 -25.02 5.74 -3.99
CA LEU A 300 -23.74 6.42 -4.16
C LEU A 300 -22.61 5.66 -3.45
N LYS A 301 -22.85 5.16 -2.23
CA LYS A 301 -21.89 4.33 -1.50
C LYS A 301 -21.47 3.11 -2.32
N VAL A 302 -22.43 2.38 -2.89
CA VAL A 302 -22.16 1.21 -3.73
C VAL A 302 -21.37 1.62 -4.97
N ALA A 303 -21.77 2.71 -5.65
CA ALA A 303 -21.07 3.19 -6.83
C ALA A 303 -19.61 3.59 -6.52
N LEU A 304 -19.36 4.32 -5.43
CA LEU A 304 -18.01 4.72 -5.02
C LEU A 304 -17.13 3.53 -4.68
N LEU A 305 -17.68 2.52 -4.00
CA LEU A 305 -16.95 1.29 -3.67
C LEU A 305 -16.58 0.49 -4.94
N LEU A 306 -17.51 0.36 -5.89
CA LEU A 306 -17.26 -0.34 -7.17
C LEU A 306 -16.16 0.33 -8.00
N LEU A 307 -15.99 1.64 -7.89
CA LEU A 307 -14.96 2.40 -8.62
C LEU A 307 -13.55 2.27 -8.04
N LEU A 308 -13.38 1.67 -6.85
CA LEU A 308 -12.05 1.44 -6.26
C LEU A 308 -11.26 0.34 -6.97
N LEU A 309 -11.95 -0.57 -7.68
CA LEU A 309 -11.35 -1.74 -8.31
C LEU A 309 -11.59 -1.72 -9.83
N ILE A 310 -10.56 -2.09 -10.58
CA ILE A 310 -10.55 -2.11 -12.03
C ILE A 310 -10.20 -3.52 -12.49
N ASN A 311 -10.89 -4.01 -13.52
CA ASN A 311 -10.55 -5.26 -14.19
C ASN A 311 -10.30 -4.98 -15.67
N LEU A 312 -9.03 -4.84 -16.04
CA LEU A 312 -8.60 -4.56 -17.40
C LEU A 312 -8.82 -5.77 -18.32
N GLN A 313 -8.64 -6.97 -17.80
CA GLN A 313 -8.69 -8.22 -18.57
C GLN A 313 -10.11 -8.77 -18.74
N GLY A 314 -11.05 -8.34 -17.89
CA GLY A 314 -12.41 -8.89 -17.84
C GLY A 314 -12.48 -10.32 -17.31
N LEU A 315 -11.42 -10.82 -16.66
CA LEU A 315 -11.33 -12.19 -16.16
C LEU A 315 -11.63 -12.25 -14.65
N PRO A 316 -12.34 -13.29 -14.15
CA PRO A 316 -12.51 -13.50 -12.71
C PRO A 316 -11.15 -13.63 -11.98
N GLY A 317 -11.01 -13.00 -10.81
CA GLY A 317 -9.76 -13.06 -10.04
C GLY A 317 -8.68 -12.07 -10.47
N HIS A 318 -8.96 -11.19 -11.45
CA HIS A 318 -8.03 -10.21 -12.02
C HIS A 318 -8.47 -8.76 -11.80
N PHE A 319 -9.20 -8.49 -10.71
CA PHE A 319 -9.45 -7.13 -10.27
C PHE A 319 -8.19 -6.58 -9.57
N GLU A 320 -7.88 -5.33 -9.84
CA GLU A 320 -6.75 -4.59 -9.30
C GLU A 320 -7.24 -3.26 -8.72
N GLU A 321 -6.47 -2.67 -7.79
CA GLU A 321 -6.80 -1.35 -7.27
C GLU A 321 -6.61 -0.24 -8.31
N GLY A 322 -7.46 0.78 -8.26
CA GLY A 322 -7.41 1.88 -9.22
C GLY A 322 -6.09 2.64 -9.26
N ASP A 323 -5.51 2.97 -8.09
CA ASP A 323 -4.20 3.63 -8.01
C ASP A 323 -3.04 2.74 -8.46
N TYR A 324 -3.15 1.41 -8.30
CA TYR A 324 -2.15 0.49 -8.84
C TYR A 324 -2.11 0.53 -10.37
N VAL A 325 -3.28 0.55 -11.02
CA VAL A 325 -3.38 0.66 -12.48
C VAL A 325 -2.86 2.01 -12.98
N VAL A 326 -3.10 3.10 -12.24
CA VAL A 326 -2.55 4.42 -12.59
C VAL A 326 -1.03 4.43 -12.46
N GLU A 327 -0.47 3.85 -11.40
CA GLU A 327 0.97 3.71 -11.19
C GLU A 327 1.64 2.91 -12.32
N PHE A 328 1.00 1.82 -12.77
CA PHE A 328 1.44 1.06 -13.93
C PHE A 328 1.59 1.93 -15.19
N PHE A 329 0.59 2.78 -15.47
CA PHE A 329 0.63 3.70 -16.61
C PHE A 329 1.66 4.82 -16.42
N ASN A 330 1.79 5.37 -15.22
CA ASN A 330 2.79 6.42 -14.96
C ASN A 330 4.20 5.92 -15.23
N ARG A 331 4.53 4.69 -14.82
CA ARG A 331 5.86 4.09 -15.08
C ARG A 331 6.13 3.84 -16.56
N LEU A 332 5.15 3.33 -17.30
CA LEU A 332 5.29 3.19 -18.75
C LEU A 332 5.57 4.53 -19.43
N LEU A 333 4.93 5.58 -18.94
CA LEU A 333 5.12 6.92 -19.46
C LEU A 333 6.49 7.48 -19.08
N GLU A 334 6.92 7.30 -17.84
CA GLU A 334 8.25 7.65 -17.33
C GLU A 334 9.36 7.03 -18.18
N ASP A 335 9.29 5.73 -18.45
CA ASP A 335 10.26 5.04 -19.29
C ASP A 335 10.37 5.70 -20.67
N ILE A 336 9.23 5.97 -21.31
CA ILE A 336 9.20 6.62 -22.63
C ILE A 336 9.77 8.04 -22.56
N VAL A 337 9.41 8.81 -21.52
CA VAL A 337 9.87 10.19 -21.32
C VAL A 337 11.38 10.22 -21.11
N GLN A 338 11.92 9.34 -20.27
CA GLN A 338 13.36 9.21 -20.01
C GLN A 338 14.13 8.82 -21.26
N HIS A 339 13.69 7.80 -21.99
CA HIS A 339 14.35 7.37 -23.24
C HIS A 339 14.35 8.46 -24.32
N LYS A 340 13.32 9.31 -24.35
CA LYS A 340 13.22 10.40 -25.33
C LYS A 340 13.81 11.73 -24.86
N ASN A 341 14.33 11.79 -23.63
CA ASN A 341 14.74 13.05 -22.99
C ASN A 341 13.66 14.15 -23.11
N ALA A 342 12.40 13.74 -22.99
CA ALA A 342 11.21 14.58 -23.14
C ALA A 342 10.75 15.09 -21.77
N GLN A 343 9.77 15.98 -21.75
CA GLN A 343 9.01 16.33 -20.55
C GLN A 343 7.63 15.68 -20.57
N PHE A 344 7.03 15.45 -19.40
CA PHE A 344 5.69 14.84 -19.31
C PHE A 344 4.62 15.66 -20.03
N ASP A 345 4.73 16.99 -20.01
CA ASP A 345 3.77 17.91 -20.63
C ASP A 345 4.10 18.23 -22.09
N ASP A 346 5.12 17.61 -22.68
CA ASP A 346 5.42 17.73 -24.10
C ASP A 346 4.21 17.32 -24.93
N ASN A 347 3.88 18.14 -25.94
CA ASN A 347 2.66 17.96 -26.72
C ASN A 347 2.49 16.55 -27.29
N PHE A 348 3.58 15.93 -27.75
CA PHE A 348 3.56 14.56 -28.27
C PHE A 348 3.36 13.52 -27.16
N ILE A 349 4.09 13.63 -26.05
CA ILE A 349 3.94 12.73 -24.89
C ILE A 349 2.51 12.80 -24.37
N ARG A 350 2.02 14.01 -24.16
CA ARG A 350 0.73 14.26 -23.53
C ARG A 350 -0.47 13.90 -24.40
N ASN A 351 -0.46 14.31 -25.67
CA ASN A 351 -1.64 14.17 -26.54
C ASN A 351 -1.62 12.91 -27.41
N VAL A 352 -0.46 12.28 -27.61
CA VAL A 352 -0.34 11.09 -28.45
C VAL A 352 0.04 9.86 -27.61
N VAL A 353 1.15 9.90 -26.89
CA VAL A 353 1.67 8.72 -26.18
C VAL A 353 0.75 8.33 -25.02
N ALA A 354 0.53 9.23 -24.06
CA ALA A 354 -0.23 8.96 -22.85
C ALA A 354 -1.66 8.48 -23.17
N ARG A 355 -2.34 9.11 -24.13
CA ARG A 355 -3.71 8.75 -24.53
C ARG A 355 -3.84 7.35 -25.11
N ASN A 356 -2.76 6.81 -25.65
CA ASN A 356 -2.71 5.49 -26.28
C ASN A 356 -1.93 4.47 -25.45
N LEU A 357 -1.54 4.80 -24.22
CA LEU A 357 -0.59 4.00 -23.44
C LEU A 357 -1.07 2.57 -23.19
N HIS A 358 -2.37 2.40 -22.94
CA HIS A 358 -3.00 1.08 -22.83
C HIS A 358 -2.83 0.25 -24.11
N HIS A 359 -3.11 0.84 -25.28
CA HIS A 359 -2.98 0.15 -26.56
C HIS A 359 -1.52 -0.09 -26.94
N ILE A 360 -0.60 0.83 -26.62
CA ILE A 360 0.83 0.64 -26.81
C ILE A 360 1.31 -0.55 -25.98
N ALA A 361 0.86 -0.67 -24.73
CA ALA A 361 1.18 -1.81 -23.87
C ALA A 361 0.64 -3.14 -24.44
N GLU A 362 -0.59 -3.15 -24.93
CA GLU A 362 -1.19 -4.32 -25.60
C GLU A 362 -0.45 -4.70 -26.89
N LEU A 363 -0.11 -3.72 -27.73
CA LEU A 363 0.61 -3.93 -29.00
C LEU A 363 2.00 -4.51 -28.75
N LYS A 364 2.72 -4.02 -27.74
CA LYS A 364 4.02 -4.59 -27.30
C LYS A 364 3.88 -6.08 -26.99
N LEU A 365 2.82 -6.48 -26.27
CA LEU A 365 2.57 -7.89 -25.94
C LEU A 365 2.18 -8.71 -27.18
N ALA A 366 1.31 -8.16 -28.03
CA ALA A 366 0.83 -8.80 -29.24
C ALA A 366 1.97 -9.03 -30.26
N TRP A 367 2.82 -8.03 -30.49
CA TRP A 367 3.96 -8.13 -31.40
C TRP A 367 4.99 -9.14 -30.90
N ARG A 368 5.34 -9.10 -29.61
CA ARG A 368 6.20 -10.14 -29.01
C ARG A 368 5.63 -11.53 -29.30
N THR A 369 4.35 -11.74 -29.01
CA THR A 369 3.70 -13.03 -29.25
C THR A 369 3.72 -13.43 -30.73
N GLY A 370 3.36 -12.50 -31.62
CA GLY A 370 3.26 -12.73 -33.06
C GLY A 370 4.60 -12.97 -33.76
N THR A 371 5.69 -12.34 -33.31
CA THR A 371 7.04 -12.54 -33.88
C THR A 371 7.73 -13.78 -33.33
N GLY A 372 7.07 -14.58 -32.48
CA GLY A 372 7.70 -15.70 -31.79
C GLY A 372 8.75 -15.28 -30.75
N MET A 373 8.89 -13.96 -30.52
CA MET A 373 9.65 -13.37 -29.43
C MET A 373 8.79 -13.21 -28.17
N ALA A 374 7.70 -13.98 -28.09
CA ALA A 374 6.90 -14.06 -26.89
C ALA A 374 7.90 -14.42 -25.80
N PRO A 375 7.93 -13.68 -24.67
CA PRO A 375 8.80 -14.07 -23.59
C PRO A 375 8.57 -15.57 -23.34
N LYS A 376 9.63 -16.39 -23.44
CA LYS A 376 9.60 -17.74 -22.88
C LYS A 376 9.04 -17.55 -21.50
N SER A 377 7.89 -18.16 -21.18
CA SER A 377 7.07 -17.70 -20.05
C SER A 377 7.94 -17.30 -18.87
N HIS A 378 8.03 -15.99 -18.60
CA HIS A 378 8.61 -15.51 -17.34
C HIS A 378 7.63 -15.74 -16.19
N SER A 379 6.72 -16.72 -16.32
CA SER A 379 6.31 -17.51 -15.17
C SER A 379 7.57 -18.22 -14.66
N HIS A 380 8.42 -17.44 -13.98
CA HIS A 380 9.14 -17.98 -12.87
C HIS A 380 8.03 -18.55 -11.99
N THR A 381 7.89 -19.88 -11.99
CA THR A 381 7.18 -20.50 -10.90
C THR A 381 7.90 -19.98 -9.66
N ASP A 382 7.20 -19.20 -8.83
CA ASP A 382 7.82 -18.61 -7.64
C ASP A 382 8.69 -19.67 -6.98
N PRO A 383 9.95 -19.34 -6.64
CA PRO A 383 10.84 -20.31 -6.04
C PRO A 383 10.11 -20.95 -4.88
N HIS A 384 9.99 -22.28 -4.90
CA HIS A 384 9.09 -22.96 -3.99
C HIS A 384 9.44 -22.58 -2.54
N THR A 385 8.46 -22.15 -1.75
CA THR A 385 8.72 -21.71 -0.37
C THR A 385 8.77 -22.87 0.63
N GLN A 386 8.86 -24.11 0.12
CA GLN A 386 8.86 -25.34 0.91
C GLN A 386 10.01 -25.44 1.92
N PRO A 387 11.27 -25.08 1.60
CA PRO A 387 12.36 -25.05 2.57
C PRO A 387 12.12 -24.08 3.72
N GLU A 388 11.65 -22.88 3.42
CA GLU A 388 11.31 -21.83 4.37
C GLU A 388 10.14 -22.28 5.25
N MET A 389 9.08 -22.82 4.64
CA MET A 389 7.92 -23.37 5.33
C MET A 389 8.33 -24.46 6.34
N LYS A 390 9.14 -25.44 5.92
CA LYS A 390 9.65 -26.49 6.82
C LYS A 390 10.48 -25.91 7.97
N THR A 391 11.30 -24.91 7.69
CA THR A 391 12.13 -24.23 8.69
C THR A 391 11.27 -23.51 9.73
N LEU A 392 10.24 -22.77 9.28
CA LEU A 392 9.30 -22.07 10.16
C LEU A 392 8.45 -23.03 10.98
N LEU A 393 7.92 -24.11 10.39
CA LEU A 393 7.15 -25.12 11.12
C LEU A 393 7.99 -25.79 12.20
N LYS A 394 9.24 -26.18 11.89
CA LYS A 394 10.16 -26.73 12.87
C LYS A 394 10.42 -25.73 14.00
N LEU A 395 10.61 -24.46 13.66
CA LEU A 395 10.81 -23.39 14.64
C LEU A 395 9.61 -23.24 15.56
N TYR A 396 8.40 -23.07 15.03
CA TYR A 396 7.18 -22.85 15.83
C TYR A 396 6.83 -24.04 16.71
N HIS A 397 7.06 -25.26 16.20
CA HIS A 397 6.95 -26.46 16.99
C HIS A 397 7.95 -26.49 18.16
N THR A 398 9.22 -26.19 17.89
CA THR A 398 10.29 -26.19 18.90
C THR A 398 10.06 -25.15 19.99
N GLU A 399 9.62 -23.95 19.60
CA GLU A 399 9.37 -22.83 20.51
C GLU A 399 7.99 -22.92 21.19
N GLU A 400 7.18 -23.91 20.78
CA GLU A 400 5.78 -24.09 21.18
C GLU A 400 4.98 -22.78 21.02
N LEU A 401 5.16 -22.09 19.88
CA LEU A 401 4.65 -20.73 19.67
C LEU A 401 3.13 -20.64 19.92
N HIS A 402 2.38 -21.57 19.33
CA HIS A 402 0.92 -21.65 19.42
C HIS A 402 0.42 -22.55 20.56
N SER A 403 1.28 -22.86 21.55
CA SER A 403 0.85 -23.51 22.79
C SER A 403 0.89 -22.52 23.96
N ARG A 404 -0.02 -22.71 24.90
CA ARG A 404 -0.13 -21.89 26.11
C ARG A 404 1.00 -22.25 27.09
N ARG A 405 1.87 -21.29 27.39
CA ARG A 405 2.96 -21.38 28.37
C ARG A 405 2.82 -20.26 29.40
N PRO A 406 2.16 -20.51 30.55
CA PRO A 406 1.89 -19.48 31.55
C PRO A 406 3.16 -18.77 32.01
N GLY A 407 3.12 -17.44 32.06
CA GLY A 407 4.26 -16.59 32.44
C GLY A 407 5.31 -16.39 31.35
N ARG A 408 5.10 -16.89 30.12
CA ARG A 408 6.03 -16.69 29.01
C ARG A 408 6.06 -15.23 28.57
N GLN A 409 7.22 -14.60 28.78
CA GLN A 409 7.52 -13.24 28.37
C GLN A 409 8.99 -13.14 27.96
N ILE A 410 9.25 -12.66 26.73
CA ILE A 410 10.60 -12.45 26.18
C ILE A 410 10.89 -10.96 26.03
N ASP A 411 9.90 -10.18 25.62
CA ASP A 411 9.97 -8.73 25.57
C ASP A 411 8.67 -8.10 26.12
N ASP A 412 8.64 -6.77 26.14
CA ASP A 412 7.57 -5.93 26.69
C ASP A 412 6.84 -5.14 25.59
N ARG A 413 6.95 -5.54 24.32
CA ARG A 413 6.33 -4.81 23.20
C ARG A 413 4.81 -4.98 23.22
N ASP A 414 4.11 -3.86 23.01
CA ASP A 414 2.65 -3.85 22.80
C ASP A 414 2.33 -3.86 21.31
N THR A 415 1.92 -5.02 20.81
CA THR A 415 1.62 -5.28 19.39
C THR A 415 0.15 -5.08 19.02
N ASP A 416 -0.71 -4.64 19.94
CA ASP A 416 -2.16 -4.48 19.68
C ASP A 416 -2.50 -3.05 19.28
N ASP A 417 -2.11 -2.70 18.06
CA ASP A 417 -2.43 -1.43 17.42
C ASP A 417 -3.94 -1.18 17.45
N PHE A 418 -4.76 -2.21 17.24
CA PHE A 418 -6.21 -2.07 17.25
C PHE A 418 -6.74 -1.56 18.59
N ALA A 419 -6.40 -2.21 19.71
CA ALA A 419 -6.87 -1.78 21.02
C ALA A 419 -6.32 -0.40 21.39
N ARG A 420 -5.08 -0.10 21.01
CA ARG A 420 -4.48 1.23 21.20
C ARG A 420 -5.24 2.29 20.40
N GLY A 421 -5.61 2.01 19.16
CA GLY A 421 -6.41 2.91 18.34
C GLY A 421 -7.82 3.14 18.88
N VAL A 422 -8.49 2.09 19.38
CA VAL A 422 -9.78 2.24 20.07
C VAL A 422 -9.65 3.20 21.26
N ARG A 423 -8.60 3.05 22.09
CA ARG A 423 -8.34 3.98 23.20
C ARG A 423 -8.07 5.40 22.70
N ASN A 424 -7.22 5.55 21.69
CA ASN A 424 -6.87 6.86 21.13
C ASN A 424 -8.10 7.60 20.57
N LEU A 425 -8.98 6.90 19.85
CA LEU A 425 -10.21 7.48 19.32
C LEU A 425 -11.18 7.86 20.43
N ARG A 426 -11.35 7.02 21.47
CA ARG A 426 -12.20 7.30 22.63
C ARG A 426 -11.68 8.42 23.51
N ASN A 427 -10.36 8.56 23.65
CA ASN A 427 -9.71 9.55 24.51
C ASN A 427 -9.55 10.91 23.81
N GLY A 428 -10.55 11.32 23.03
CA GLY A 428 -10.60 12.63 22.37
C GLY A 428 -10.03 12.68 20.94
N GLY A 429 -9.43 11.60 20.43
CA GLY A 429 -8.97 11.55 19.04
C GLY A 429 -10.10 11.73 18.02
N LEU A 430 -11.25 11.10 18.28
CA LEU A 430 -12.45 11.28 17.46
C LEU A 430 -13.05 12.69 17.63
N ASP A 431 -13.14 13.19 18.87
CA ASP A 431 -13.67 14.53 19.14
C ASP A 431 -12.84 15.64 18.47
N LYS A 432 -11.50 15.52 18.50
CA LYS A 432 -10.59 16.44 17.81
C LYS A 432 -10.85 16.42 16.31
N TRP A 433 -11.03 15.23 15.72
CA TRP A 433 -11.34 15.10 14.30
C TRP A 433 -12.70 15.71 13.95
N ILE A 434 -13.76 15.40 14.71
CA ILE A 434 -15.11 15.97 14.52
C ILE A 434 -15.08 17.51 14.58
N LYS A 435 -14.43 18.07 15.60
CA LYS A 435 -14.30 19.53 15.74
C LYS A 435 -13.56 20.14 14.54
N LYS A 436 -12.47 19.50 14.09
CA LYS A 436 -11.69 19.95 12.93
C LYS A 436 -12.53 19.92 11.66
N THR A 437 -13.25 18.82 11.38
CA THR A 437 -14.03 18.67 10.14
C THR A 437 -15.25 19.60 10.12
N LEU A 438 -15.98 19.74 11.23
CA LEU A 438 -17.10 20.68 11.33
C LEU A 438 -16.67 22.14 11.18
N ARG A 439 -15.48 22.51 11.67
CA ARG A 439 -14.94 23.87 11.48
C ARG A 439 -14.57 24.15 10.02
N THR A 440 -14.11 23.12 9.32
CA THR A 440 -13.60 23.26 7.95
C THR A 440 -14.71 23.16 6.91
N ARG A 441 -15.80 22.41 7.15
CA ARG A 441 -16.91 22.22 6.22
C ARG A 441 -18.06 23.22 6.41
N ARG A 442 -18.78 23.51 5.32
CA ARG A 442 -20.07 24.23 5.29
C ARG A 442 -20.06 25.61 5.97
N LYS A 443 -19.03 26.42 5.74
CA LYS A 443 -19.06 27.84 6.14
C LYS A 443 -20.08 28.69 5.37
N GLN A 444 -20.61 28.19 4.25
CA GLN A 444 -21.62 28.89 3.44
C GLN A 444 -23.06 28.85 4.02
N THR A 445 -23.37 28.00 5.01
CA THR A 445 -24.75 27.88 5.52
C THR A 445 -25.14 28.91 6.59
N THR A 446 -24.25 29.82 6.99
CA THR A 446 -24.60 30.97 7.83
C THR A 446 -24.67 32.24 6.99
N PRO A 447 -25.87 32.77 6.68
CA PRO A 447 -26.00 34.14 6.20
C PRO A 447 -25.75 35.07 7.41
N SER A 448 -24.50 35.50 7.59
CA SER A 448 -24.19 36.63 8.46
C SER A 448 -23.90 37.81 7.55
N ASP A 449 -24.91 38.65 7.32
CA ASP A 449 -24.78 39.99 6.73
C ASP A 449 -24.10 40.94 7.72
N THR A 450 -22.86 40.63 8.08
CA THR A 450 -22.02 41.54 8.86
C THR A 450 -20.59 41.42 8.34
N PRO A 451 -19.98 42.51 7.84
CA PRO A 451 -18.56 42.51 7.55
C PRO A 451 -17.82 42.17 8.84
N PRO A 452 -16.77 41.34 8.81
CA PRO A 452 -15.96 41.12 9.99
C PRO A 452 -15.35 42.46 10.43
N PRO A 453 -15.29 42.76 11.73
CA PRO A 453 -14.61 43.95 12.19
C PRO A 453 -13.13 43.86 11.79
N SER A 454 -12.59 44.96 11.29
CA SER A 454 -11.16 45.14 11.12
C SER A 454 -10.51 45.15 12.49
N THR A 455 -10.03 44.00 12.95
CA THR A 455 -9.15 43.91 14.11
C THR A 455 -7.80 43.40 13.65
N GLY A 456 -6.80 44.21 14.00
CA GLY A 456 -5.35 44.09 13.90
C GLY A 456 -4.75 42.75 13.50
N THR A 457 -3.67 42.88 12.74
CA THR A 457 -2.54 41.96 12.65
C THR A 457 -2.27 41.23 13.96
N ASP A 458 -2.86 40.05 14.11
CA ASP A 458 -2.31 38.97 14.92
C ASP A 458 -1.82 37.92 13.91
N GLU A 459 -0.52 37.99 13.64
CA GLU A 459 0.23 36.89 13.04
C GLU A 459 0.21 35.71 14.03
N GLU A 460 -0.91 34.98 14.09
CA GLU A 460 -0.94 33.70 14.78
C GLU A 460 -0.22 32.68 13.90
N LYS A 461 1.01 32.40 14.32
CA LYS A 461 1.77 31.21 13.96
C LYS A 461 0.82 30.02 13.95
N VAL A 462 0.64 29.43 12.77
CA VAL A 462 0.16 28.05 12.63
C VAL A 462 1.05 27.23 13.54
N GLU A 463 0.50 26.67 14.61
CA GLU A 463 1.16 25.57 15.32
C GLU A 463 1.39 24.49 14.28
N GLU A 464 2.63 24.43 13.80
CA GLU A 464 3.22 23.22 13.24
C GLU A 464 2.87 22.12 14.26
N ASP A 465 2.03 21.18 13.85
CA ASP A 465 1.96 19.89 14.54
C ASP A 465 3.43 19.41 14.55
N GLU A 466 4.11 19.48 15.71
CA GLU A 466 5.45 18.96 15.98
C GLU A 466 5.47 17.41 15.94
N ASN A 467 4.86 16.86 14.89
CA ASN A 467 5.04 15.50 14.42
C ASN A 467 4.95 15.44 12.88
N SER A 468 5.23 16.56 12.21
CA SER A 468 5.41 16.66 10.75
C SER A 468 6.80 16.21 10.27
N GLU A 469 7.63 15.62 11.14
CA GLU A 469 8.77 14.79 10.75
C GLU A 469 8.35 13.33 10.43
N ASP A 470 7.27 13.17 9.66
CA ASP A 470 7.33 12.18 8.59
C ASP A 470 7.41 13.01 7.33
N SER A 471 8.65 13.35 6.99
CA SER A 471 8.97 13.82 5.66
C SER A 471 8.48 12.75 4.69
N GLU A 472 7.40 13.07 3.99
CA GLU A 472 7.31 12.78 2.57
C GLU A 472 8.44 13.57 1.88
N ASP A 473 9.68 13.25 2.25
CA ASP A 473 10.83 13.56 1.42
C ASP A 473 10.45 12.96 0.08
N GLU A 474 10.22 13.88 -0.85
CA GLU A 474 10.43 13.74 -2.28
C GLU A 474 11.17 12.42 -2.52
N LEU A 475 10.52 11.50 -3.23
CA LEU A 475 11.12 10.25 -3.69
C LEU A 475 12.40 10.61 -4.47
N ASP A 476 13.50 10.84 -3.77
CA ASP A 476 14.84 10.91 -4.33
C ASP A 476 15.16 9.47 -4.68
N LEU A 477 14.67 9.08 -5.86
CA LEU A 477 15.04 7.87 -6.56
C LEU A 477 16.50 8.02 -6.99
N GLY A 478 17.41 7.98 -6.00
CA GLY A 478 18.78 7.55 -6.21
C GLY A 478 18.79 6.19 -6.92
N PRO A 479 19.86 5.85 -7.63
CA PRO A 479 19.81 4.90 -8.74
C PRO A 479 19.23 3.55 -8.30
N SER A 480 18.02 3.29 -8.80
CA SER A 480 17.40 1.97 -8.91
C SER A 480 17.17 1.20 -7.59
N VAL A 481 16.16 1.61 -6.82
CA VAL A 481 15.35 0.63 -6.07
C VAL A 481 14.17 0.25 -6.97
N TYR A 482 14.27 -0.93 -7.59
CA TYR A 482 13.26 -1.47 -8.48
C TYR A 482 11.94 -1.64 -7.73
N ALA A 483 10.96 -0.80 -8.02
CA ALA A 483 9.60 -1.11 -7.66
C ALA A 483 9.12 -2.23 -8.61
N THR A 484 9.18 -3.48 -8.14
CA THR A 484 8.62 -4.63 -8.87
C THR A 484 7.13 -4.40 -9.06
N GLN A 485 6.56 -4.68 -10.24
CA GLN A 485 5.14 -4.49 -10.49
C GLN A 485 4.40 -5.79 -10.23
N GLY A 486 4.07 -6.03 -8.96
CA GLY A 486 3.33 -7.23 -8.60
C GLY A 486 1.81 -7.12 -8.82
N SER A 487 1.27 -7.84 -9.78
CA SER A 487 -0.20 -7.99 -9.86
C SER A 487 -0.70 -8.95 -8.78
N MET A 488 -1.96 -8.82 -8.34
CA MET A 488 -2.56 -9.69 -7.34
C MET A 488 -3.71 -10.46 -7.95
N ALA A 489 -3.61 -11.78 -7.97
CA ALA A 489 -4.65 -12.65 -8.52
C ALA A 489 -4.92 -13.84 -7.61
N VAL A 490 -6.14 -14.38 -7.67
CA VAL A 490 -6.45 -15.67 -7.03
C VAL A 490 -6.36 -16.77 -8.09
N VAL A 491 -5.31 -17.57 -8.04
CA VAL A 491 -5.11 -18.72 -8.93
C VAL A 491 -5.23 -20.00 -8.11
N ASN A 492 -6.16 -20.88 -8.48
CA ASN A 492 -6.42 -22.14 -7.77
C ASN A 492 -6.70 -21.97 -6.26
N GLY A 493 -7.38 -20.88 -5.87
CA GLY A 493 -7.68 -20.58 -4.47
C GLY A 493 -6.48 -20.08 -3.64
N GLN A 494 -5.34 -19.85 -4.28
CA GLN A 494 -4.16 -19.22 -3.68
C GLN A 494 -4.03 -17.80 -4.21
N LEU A 495 -3.77 -16.86 -3.30
CA LEU A 495 -3.38 -15.51 -3.68
C LEU A 495 -1.96 -15.57 -4.25
N VAL A 496 -1.83 -15.31 -5.54
CA VAL A 496 -0.56 -15.16 -6.26
C VAL A 496 -0.28 -13.67 -6.39
N MET A 497 0.92 -13.27 -5.99
CA MET A 497 1.43 -11.92 -6.23
C MET A 497 2.54 -12.07 -7.26
N ASP A 498 2.27 -11.62 -8.48
CA ASP A 498 3.15 -11.82 -9.62
C ASP A 498 3.99 -10.58 -9.83
N ASP A 499 5.18 -10.57 -9.21
CA ASP A 499 6.21 -9.51 -9.20
C ASP A 499 6.83 -9.24 -10.59
N ARG A 500 6.02 -9.08 -11.64
CA ARG A 500 6.57 -8.78 -12.97
C ARG A 500 7.39 -7.50 -12.91
N ASP A 501 8.68 -7.62 -13.17
CA ASP A 501 9.53 -6.48 -13.41
C ASP A 501 9.14 -5.88 -14.76
N MET A 502 8.45 -4.74 -14.73
CA MET A 502 8.47 -3.85 -15.90
C MET A 502 9.80 -3.10 -16.05
N MET A 503 10.72 -3.33 -15.12
CA MET A 503 12.07 -2.75 -15.07
C MET A 503 13.08 -3.39 -16.04
N ALA A 504 12.73 -4.45 -16.76
CA ALA A 504 13.49 -4.82 -17.95
C ALA A 504 13.04 -3.95 -19.14
N GLY A 505 13.35 -2.65 -19.06
CA GLY A 505 13.37 -1.78 -20.23
C GLY A 505 14.28 -2.37 -21.32
N PRO A 506 14.10 -1.97 -22.59
CA PRO A 506 15.02 -2.37 -23.66
C PRO A 506 16.45 -1.98 -23.29
N SER A 507 17.41 -2.88 -23.51
CA SER A 507 18.83 -2.66 -23.20
C SER A 507 19.43 -1.53 -24.04
N ASP A 508 20.57 -0.98 -23.63
CA ASP A 508 21.29 0.03 -24.43
C ASP A 508 21.69 -0.52 -25.82
N GLU A 509 21.86 -1.84 -25.95
CA GLU A 509 22.04 -2.54 -27.23
C GLU A 509 20.76 -2.50 -28.09
N ASP A 510 19.58 -2.60 -27.47
CA ASP A 510 18.27 -2.45 -28.13
C ASP A 510 17.98 -0.99 -28.51
N LEU A 511 18.43 -0.01 -27.72
CA LEU A 511 18.29 1.42 -28.01
C LEU A 511 19.24 1.88 -29.13
N LEU A 512 20.48 1.38 -29.16
CA LEU A 512 21.43 1.63 -30.25
C LEU A 512 20.98 0.97 -31.56
N ALA A 513 20.39 -0.22 -31.50
CA ALA A 513 19.73 -0.85 -32.66
C ALA A 513 18.47 -0.09 -33.11
N MET A 514 17.84 0.68 -32.23
CA MET A 514 16.72 1.58 -32.58
C MET A 514 17.22 2.89 -33.22
N GLU A 515 18.34 3.44 -32.79
CA GLU A 515 18.91 4.68 -33.34
C GLU A 515 19.47 4.46 -34.77
N GLU A 516 20.03 3.28 -35.03
CA GLU A 516 20.48 2.85 -36.37
C GLU A 516 19.30 2.59 -37.34
N VAL A 517 18.11 2.27 -36.82
CA VAL A 517 16.86 2.09 -37.61
C VAL A 517 16.07 3.40 -37.78
N LEU A 518 16.27 4.39 -36.89
CA LEU A 518 15.60 5.69 -36.94
C LEU A 518 16.35 6.75 -37.78
N GLY A 519 17.57 6.47 -38.22
CA GLY A 519 18.38 7.37 -39.06
C GLY A 519 17.89 7.57 -40.50
N ASP A 520 16.91 6.80 -40.97
CA ASP A 520 16.55 6.74 -42.40
C ASP A 520 15.11 7.21 -42.72
N SER A 521 14.55 8.14 -41.92
CA SER A 521 13.23 8.71 -42.22
C SER A 521 13.12 10.24 -42.10
N LEU A 522 14.23 10.96 -42.22
CA LEU A 522 14.20 12.38 -42.57
C LEU A 522 15.01 12.62 -43.85
N GLY A 523 14.41 12.25 -44.98
CA GLY A 523 14.82 12.80 -46.28
C GLY A 523 14.49 14.30 -46.32
N PRO A 524 15.40 15.16 -46.81
CA PRO A 524 15.13 16.58 -46.99
C PRO A 524 14.31 16.78 -48.27
N ASP A 525 13.10 17.31 -48.14
CA ASP A 525 12.32 17.69 -49.32
C ASP A 525 12.67 19.12 -49.75
N GLY A 526 13.16 19.23 -50.99
CA GLY A 526 13.04 20.40 -51.86
C GLY A 526 13.87 21.66 -51.57
N ARG A 527 14.91 21.88 -52.39
CA ARG A 527 15.13 23.15 -53.11
C ARG A 527 16.05 22.97 -54.32
N GLU A 528 15.67 23.69 -55.37
CA GLU A 528 16.21 23.83 -56.72
C GLU A 528 17.72 24.09 -56.77
N GLU A 529 18.40 23.60 -57.81
CA GLU A 529 19.08 24.44 -58.83
C GLU A 529 19.77 23.57 -59.91
N ASP A 530 19.88 24.17 -61.09
CA ASP A 530 20.21 23.63 -62.41
C ASP A 530 21.62 23.01 -62.57
N GLU A 531 21.77 22.07 -63.50
CA GLU A 531 22.51 22.24 -64.77
C GLU A 531 23.00 20.90 -65.37
N ALA A 532 22.51 20.66 -66.59
CA ALA A 532 23.27 20.24 -67.78
C ALA A 532 24.16 18.97 -67.77
N THR A 533 23.85 18.13 -68.77
CA THR A 533 24.78 17.36 -69.65
C THR A 533 25.54 16.18 -69.01
N ALA A 534 25.81 15.05 -69.66
CA ALA A 534 25.51 14.52 -70.99
C ALA A 534 25.97 13.04 -70.99
N GLU A 535 25.44 12.28 -71.96
CA GLU A 535 26.08 11.17 -72.67
C GLU A 535 26.32 9.78 -72.03
N GLY A 536 26.00 8.77 -72.87
CA GLY A 536 26.64 7.45 -72.94
C GLY A 536 25.90 6.38 -72.13
N ASP A 537 24.86 5.73 -72.63
CA ASP A 537 24.85 4.70 -73.70
C ASP A 537 25.50 3.36 -73.31
N VAL A 538 24.88 2.30 -73.81
CA VAL A 538 25.35 0.92 -74.00
C VAL A 538 25.04 -0.09 -72.89
N SER A 539 23.88 -0.74 -73.10
CA SER A 539 23.67 -2.20 -73.29
C SER A 539 24.14 -3.17 -72.18
N GLU A 540 23.59 -4.35 -71.96
CA GLU A 540 22.71 -5.28 -72.67
C GLU A 540 22.51 -6.44 -71.69
N SER A 541 21.37 -7.15 -71.76
CA SER A 541 21.20 -8.61 -71.49
C SER A 541 21.71 -9.21 -70.17
N ASP A 542 21.10 -10.20 -69.54
CA ASP A 542 19.90 -11.00 -69.73
C ASP A 542 19.79 -11.84 -68.44
N GLU A 543 18.57 -12.28 -68.15
CA GLU A 543 18.18 -13.60 -67.57
C GLU A 543 19.16 -14.27 -66.57
N VAL A 544 18.75 -14.61 -65.35
CA VAL A 544 17.61 -15.46 -64.94
C VAL A 544 17.20 -15.14 -63.51
#